data_AF-U5Q5W4-F1
#
_entry.id   AF-U5Q5W4-F1
#
_cell.length_a   1.000
_cell.length_b   1.000
_cell.length_c   1.000
_cell.angle_alpha   90.00
_cell.angle_beta   90.00
_cell.angle_gamma   90.00
#
_symmetry.space_group_name_H-M   'P 1'
#
loop_
_entity.id
_entity.type
_entity.pdbx_description
1 polymer ?
#
loop_
_entity_poly.entity_id
_entity_poly.type
_entity_poly.pdbx_seq_one_letter_code
_entity_poly.pdbx_strand_id
1 'polypeptide(L)'
;MKSGFDFKKYLIRVVKYLVYMAIVFFLIITIFALTSGQKEFNYESLFRAGTGTQLLIFFIVISFAYPLVSFIKKRAYLNRPFAEERDKVLKVFENSNYIIVAESANTITFRHKSPVTRMFRMYEDTIVVDFTDNPIVLDGMRKDVFRLARSIEYATREASE
;
A
#
# COMPACT_ATOMS: atom_id res chain seq x y z
N MET A 1 -18.54 11.07 -8.47
CA MET A 1 -18.78 9.76 -7.82
C MET A 1 -18.44 9.86 -6.33
N LYS A 2 -19.39 9.60 -5.42
CA LYS A 2 -19.13 9.68 -3.96
C LYS A 2 -18.06 8.66 -3.60
N SER A 3 -16.86 9.13 -3.26
CA SER A 3 -15.80 8.35 -2.65
C SER A 3 -16.22 7.98 -1.22
N GLY A 4 -17.18 7.07 -1.11
CA GLY A 4 -17.56 6.48 0.17
C GLY A 4 -16.40 5.65 0.72
N PHE A 5 -16.19 5.71 2.02
CA PHE A 5 -15.27 4.82 2.71
C PHE A 5 -15.72 3.36 2.51
N ASP A 6 -14.85 2.52 1.93
CA ASP A 6 -15.13 1.10 1.76
C ASP A 6 -14.75 0.35 3.04
N PHE A 7 -15.75 0.15 3.91
CA PHE A 7 -15.58 -0.52 5.20
C PHE A 7 -15.12 -1.97 5.06
N LYS A 8 -15.58 -2.69 4.02
CA LYS A 8 -15.19 -4.09 3.79
C LYS A 8 -13.72 -4.18 3.42
N LYS A 9 -13.26 -3.35 2.47
CA LYS A 9 -11.86 -3.27 2.07
C LYS A 9 -10.97 -2.83 3.22
N TYR A 10 -11.44 -1.88 4.03
CA TYR A 10 -10.75 -1.47 5.25
C TYR A 10 -10.57 -2.63 6.24
N LEU A 11 -11.63 -3.38 6.56
CA LEU A 11 -11.54 -4.50 7.51
C LEU A 11 -10.60 -5.61 7.02
N ILE A 12 -10.62 -5.92 5.72
CA ILE A 12 -9.69 -6.88 5.11
C ILE A 12 -8.23 -6.42 5.33
N ARG A 13 -7.96 -5.12 5.17
CA ARG A 13 -6.64 -4.56 5.44
C ARG A 13 -6.28 -4.73 6.90
N VAL A 14 -7.16 -4.37 7.84
CA VAL A 14 -6.92 -4.54 9.28
C VAL A 14 -6.48 -5.97 9.60
N VAL A 15 -7.20 -6.97 9.08
CA VAL A 15 -6.85 -8.38 9.27
C VAL A 15 -5.48 -8.71 8.68
N LYS A 16 -5.17 -8.27 7.46
CA LYS A 16 -3.84 -8.48 6.84
C LYS A 16 -2.72 -7.90 7.70
N TYR A 17 -2.87 -6.67 8.21
CA TYR A 17 -1.86 -6.04 9.05
C TYR A 17 -1.72 -6.74 10.40
N LEU A 18 -2.82 -7.21 11.00
CA LEU A 18 -2.77 -7.99 12.24
C LEU A 18 -2.00 -9.30 12.04
N VAL A 19 -2.31 -10.05 10.98
CA VAL A 19 -1.59 -11.29 10.61
C VAL A 19 -0.11 -11.01 10.33
N TYR A 20 0.18 -9.94 9.57
CA TYR A 20 1.56 -9.53 9.30
C TYR A 20 2.35 -9.23 10.58
N MET A 21 1.77 -8.46 11.49
CA MET A 21 2.39 -8.16 12.78
C MET A 21 2.63 -9.41 13.62
N ALA A 22 1.67 -10.35 13.65
CA ALA A 22 1.83 -11.62 14.35
C ALA A 22 2.97 -12.46 13.76
N ILE A 23 3.07 -12.55 12.43
CA ILE A 23 4.16 -13.26 11.75
C ILE A 23 5.51 -12.61 12.06
N VAL A 24 5.63 -11.28 11.90
CA VAL A 24 6.87 -10.55 12.18
C VAL A 24 7.28 -10.72 13.65
N PHE A 25 6.33 -10.61 14.57
CA PHE A 25 6.57 -10.83 15.99
C PHE A 25 7.07 -12.25 16.26
N PHE A 26 6.39 -13.27 15.73
CA PHE A 26 6.82 -14.66 15.87
C PHE A 26 8.23 -14.90 15.32
N LEU A 27 8.57 -14.30 14.17
CA LEU A 27 9.91 -14.36 13.59
C LEU A 27 10.95 -13.72 14.51
N ILE A 28 10.66 -12.56 15.09
CA ILE A 28 11.56 -11.89 16.04
C ILE A 28 11.80 -12.78 17.27
N ILE A 29 10.74 -13.35 17.84
CA ILE A 29 10.85 -14.26 18.99
C ILE A 29 11.65 -15.51 18.65
N THR A 30 11.42 -16.09 17.46
CA THR A 30 12.15 -17.25 16.99
C THR A 30 13.63 -16.94 16.81
N ILE A 31 13.97 -15.81 16.18
CA ILE A 31 15.36 -15.37 16.02
C ILE A 31 16.01 -15.20 17.40
N PHE A 32 15.34 -14.52 18.32
CA PHE A 32 15.84 -14.31 19.67
C PHE A 32 16.05 -15.63 20.44
N ALA A 33 15.11 -16.57 20.30
CA ALA A 33 15.22 -17.91 20.88
C ALA A 33 16.49 -18.63 20.37
N LEU A 34 16.73 -18.58 19.06
CA LEU A 34 17.87 -19.25 18.43
C LEU A 34 19.22 -18.59 18.73
N THR A 35 19.26 -17.26 18.93
CA THR A 35 20.52 -16.53 19.16
C THR A 35 20.89 -16.36 20.63
N SER A 36 19.94 -16.52 21.55
CA SER A 36 20.14 -16.31 22.99
C SER A 36 21.04 -17.35 23.68
N GLY A 37 21.38 -18.46 23.01
CA GLY A 37 22.31 -19.48 23.52
C GLY A 37 21.81 -20.22 24.78
N GLN A 38 20.58 -19.99 25.21
CA GLN A 38 19.97 -20.67 26.35
C GLN A 38 19.52 -22.08 25.96
N LYS A 39 19.85 -23.08 26.79
CA LYS A 39 19.45 -24.48 26.55
C LYS A 39 17.95 -24.69 26.66
N GLU A 40 17.25 -23.84 27.40
CA GLU A 40 15.80 -23.88 27.57
C GLU A 40 15.21 -22.49 27.27
N PHE A 41 14.38 -22.43 26.23
CA PHE A 41 13.65 -21.22 25.89
C PHE A 41 12.43 -21.08 26.82
N ASN A 42 12.46 -20.09 27.72
CA ASN A 42 11.28 -19.72 28.51
C ASN A 42 10.70 -18.39 28.01
N TYR A 43 9.53 -18.44 27.35
CA TYR A 43 8.84 -17.26 26.82
C TYR A 43 8.46 -16.25 27.92
N GLU A 44 8.26 -16.71 29.16
CA GLU A 44 7.92 -15.86 30.31
C GLU A 44 9.11 -14.99 30.74
N SER A 45 10.34 -15.37 30.38
CA SER A 45 11.52 -14.53 30.64
C SER A 45 11.62 -13.34 29.67
N LEU A 46 10.97 -13.42 28.51
CA LEU A 46 10.99 -12.36 27.49
C LEU A 46 10.08 -11.18 27.83
N PHE A 47 9.05 -11.42 28.63
CA PHE A 47 8.01 -10.44 28.93
C PHE A 47 7.78 -10.36 30.42
N ARG A 48 7.71 -9.14 30.95
CA ARG A 48 7.23 -8.94 32.32
C ARG A 48 5.79 -9.46 32.43
N ALA A 49 5.42 -9.96 33.61
CA ALA A 49 4.05 -10.39 33.88
C ALA A 49 3.05 -9.28 33.50
N GLY A 50 2.03 -9.63 32.70
CA GLY A 50 1.02 -8.69 32.21
C GLY A 50 1.36 -7.97 30.89
N THR A 51 2.59 -8.04 30.38
CA THR A 51 2.96 -7.38 29.11
C THR A 51 2.34 -8.06 27.89
N GLY A 52 1.99 -9.34 27.96
CA GLY A 52 1.36 -10.08 26.86
C GLY A 52 0.03 -9.46 26.39
N THR A 53 -0.85 -9.08 27.31
CA THR A 53 -2.12 -8.43 26.99
C THR A 53 -1.91 -7.04 26.40
N GLN A 54 -0.96 -6.27 26.93
CA GLN A 54 -0.61 -4.95 26.41
C GLN A 54 -0.12 -5.02 24.96
N LEU A 55 0.69 -6.03 24.64
CA LEU A 55 1.19 -6.27 23.29
C LEU A 55 0.06 -6.64 22.33
N LEU A 56 -0.88 -7.49 22.76
CA LEU A 56 -2.04 -7.86 21.96
C LEU A 56 -2.92 -6.64 21.65
N ILE A 57 -3.20 -5.81 22.66
CA ILE A 57 -3.93 -4.55 22.48
C ILE A 57 -3.18 -3.63 21.50
N PHE A 58 -1.86 -3.52 21.64
CA PHE A 58 -1.02 -2.74 20.75
C PHE A 58 -1.13 -3.20 19.28
N PHE A 59 -1.04 -4.51 19.02
CA PHE A 59 -1.21 -5.05 17.66
C PHE A 59 -2.57 -4.74 17.08
N ILE A 60 -3.64 -4.88 17.87
CA ILE A 60 -4.99 -4.52 17.45
C ILE A 60 -5.03 -3.03 17.07
N VAL A 61 -4.64 -2.13 17.98
CA VAL A 61 -4.68 -0.68 17.73
C VAL A 61 -3.89 -0.29 16.47
N ILE A 62 -2.68 -0.81 16.30
CA ILE A 62 -1.84 -0.52 15.12
C ILE A 62 -2.47 -1.08 13.84
N SER A 63 -3.03 -2.29 13.87
CA SER A 63 -3.68 -2.90 12.70
C SER A 63 -4.89 -2.10 12.22
N PHE A 64 -5.62 -1.43 13.13
CA PHE A 64 -6.70 -0.51 12.79
C PHE A 64 -6.20 0.85 12.29
N ALA A 65 -5.17 1.41 12.94
CA ALA A 65 -4.64 2.72 12.60
C ALA A 65 -3.93 2.73 11.24
N TYR A 66 -3.16 1.69 10.92
CA TYR A 66 -2.29 1.68 9.74
C TYR A 66 -3.05 1.85 8.42
N PRO A 67 -4.14 1.11 8.11
CA PRO A 67 -4.88 1.31 6.87
C PRO A 67 -5.53 2.70 6.74
N LEU A 68 -5.84 3.38 7.86
CA LEU A 68 -6.41 4.73 7.83
C LEU A 68 -5.41 5.76 7.30
N VAL A 69 -4.15 5.63 7.69
CA VAL A 69 -3.10 6.61 7.32
C VAL A 69 -2.36 6.22 6.04
N SER A 70 -2.37 4.95 5.65
CA SER A 70 -1.52 4.44 4.57
C SER A 70 -2.15 4.46 3.18
N PHE A 71 -3.46 4.71 3.04
CA PHE A 71 -4.14 4.78 1.73
C PHE A 71 -4.79 6.14 1.52
N ILE A 72 -4.73 6.64 0.29
CA ILE A 72 -5.28 7.95 -0.07
C ILE A 72 -5.81 7.95 -1.49
N LYS A 73 -6.59 8.98 -1.79
CA LYS A 73 -6.86 9.44 -3.16
C LYS A 73 -6.08 10.74 -3.41
N LYS A 74 -5.30 10.79 -4.48
CA LYS A 74 -4.55 11.99 -4.89
C LYS A 74 -4.93 12.39 -6.31
N ARG A 75 -5.19 13.67 -6.49
CA ARG A 75 -5.39 14.28 -7.81
C ARG A 75 -4.04 14.53 -8.49
N ALA A 76 -3.96 14.22 -9.78
CA ALA A 76 -2.86 14.61 -10.66
C ALA A 76 -3.43 15.40 -11.84
N TYR A 77 -2.92 16.61 -12.05
CA TYR A 77 -3.40 17.49 -13.13
C TYR A 77 -2.70 17.16 -14.44
N LEU A 78 -3.50 17.07 -15.52
CA LEU A 78 -2.99 16.90 -16.87
C LEU A 78 -3.16 18.21 -17.65
N ASN A 79 -2.21 18.53 -18.52
CA ASN A 79 -2.28 19.72 -19.38
C ASN A 79 -3.24 19.55 -20.56
N ARG A 80 -3.49 18.31 -20.99
CA ARG A 80 -4.36 17.95 -22.11
C ARG A 80 -5.31 16.82 -21.70
N PRO A 81 -6.37 16.53 -22.47
CA PRO A 81 -7.27 15.41 -22.19
C PRO A 81 -6.51 14.10 -22.03
N PHE A 82 -7.01 13.21 -21.16
CA PHE A 82 -6.35 11.94 -20.87
C PHE A 82 -6.04 11.11 -22.12
N ALA A 83 -6.88 11.16 -23.15
CA ALA A 83 -6.66 10.45 -24.41
C ALA A 83 -5.33 10.83 -25.10
N GLU A 84 -4.91 12.10 -25.02
CA GLU A 84 -3.66 12.58 -25.61
C GLU A 84 -2.44 12.32 -24.71
N GLU A 85 -2.65 12.25 -23.40
CA GLU A 85 -1.59 12.07 -22.40
C GLU A 85 -1.47 10.61 -21.92
N ARG A 86 -2.33 9.71 -22.41
CA ARG A 86 -2.46 8.32 -21.95
C ARG A 86 -1.12 7.62 -21.98
N ASP A 87 -0.41 7.68 -23.09
CA ASP A 87 0.87 6.98 -23.26
C ASP A 87 1.95 7.50 -22.30
N LYS A 88 1.93 8.79 -21.94
CA LYS A 88 2.86 9.33 -20.94
C LYS A 88 2.52 8.84 -19.54
N VAL A 89 1.23 8.82 -19.19
CA VAL A 89 0.77 8.24 -17.92
C VAL A 89 1.18 6.77 -17.84
N LEU A 90 0.94 5.98 -18.90
CA LEU A 90 1.31 4.56 -18.93
C LEU A 90 2.83 4.36 -18.80
N LYS A 91 3.64 5.17 -19.48
CA LYS A 91 5.11 5.14 -19.35
C LYS A 91 5.57 5.40 -17.90
N VAL A 92 4.91 6.32 -17.17
CA VAL A 92 5.24 6.55 -15.74
C VAL A 92 5.01 5.30 -14.90
N PHE A 93 3.91 4.57 -15.15
CA PHE A 93 3.62 3.32 -14.46
C PHE A 93 4.61 2.21 -14.85
N GLU A 94 4.90 2.07 -16.14
CA GLU A 94 5.87 1.10 -16.66
C GLU A 94 7.26 1.31 -16.06
N ASN A 95 7.76 2.56 -16.07
CA ASN A 95 9.03 2.95 -15.46
C ASN A 95 9.06 2.70 -13.94
N SER A 96 7.88 2.68 -13.31
CA SER A 96 7.71 2.37 -11.89
C SER A 96 7.49 0.88 -11.62
N ASN A 97 7.67 0.00 -12.61
CA ASN A 97 7.43 -1.44 -12.56
C ASN A 97 5.98 -1.85 -12.26
N TYR A 98 5.01 -1.09 -12.79
CA TYR A 98 3.60 -1.48 -12.74
C TYR A 98 3.12 -2.02 -14.10
N ILE A 99 2.15 -2.92 -14.02
CA ILE A 99 1.44 -3.50 -15.17
C ILE A 99 -0.06 -3.22 -15.05
N ILE A 100 -0.73 -3.11 -16.18
CA ILE A 100 -2.19 -3.02 -16.24
C ILE A 100 -2.78 -4.40 -15.93
N VAL A 101 -3.78 -4.45 -15.05
CA VAL A 101 -4.51 -5.69 -14.71
C VAL A 101 -5.99 -5.63 -15.04
N ALA A 102 -6.54 -4.42 -15.18
CA ALA A 102 -7.90 -4.20 -15.65
C ALA A 102 -7.98 -2.79 -16.26
N GLU A 103 -8.74 -2.66 -17.33
CA GLU A 103 -9.05 -1.39 -17.96
C GLU A 103 -10.56 -1.34 -18.22
N SER A 104 -11.17 -0.20 -17.94
CA SER A 104 -12.58 0.10 -18.16
C SER A 104 -12.70 1.47 -18.80
N ALA A 105 -13.90 1.87 -19.22
CA ALA A 105 -14.11 3.12 -19.97
C ALA A 105 -13.48 4.37 -19.31
N ASN A 106 -13.48 4.43 -17.97
CA ASN A 106 -13.02 5.60 -17.22
C ASN A 106 -11.93 5.28 -16.19
N THR A 107 -11.48 4.03 -16.08
CA THR A 107 -10.54 3.62 -15.04
C THR A 107 -9.52 2.61 -15.55
N ILE A 108 -8.26 2.77 -15.14
CA ILE A 108 -7.22 1.75 -15.33
C ILE A 108 -6.71 1.32 -13.96
N THR A 109 -6.63 0.00 -13.76
CA THR A 109 -6.10 -0.61 -12.56
C THR A 109 -4.71 -1.15 -12.83
N PHE A 110 -3.77 -0.74 -12.00
CA PHE A 110 -2.36 -1.12 -12.04
C PHE A 110 -1.99 -1.98 -10.85
N ARG A 111 -0.96 -2.80 -11.04
CA ARG A 111 -0.37 -3.67 -10.04
C ARG A 111 1.14 -3.75 -10.25
N HIS A 112 1.92 -3.89 -9.19
CA HIS A 112 3.35 -4.01 -9.30
C HIS A 112 3.75 -5.35 -9.97
N LYS A 113 4.79 -5.33 -10.82
CA LYS A 113 5.24 -6.51 -11.58
C LYS A 113 5.96 -7.53 -10.68
N SER A 114 6.79 -7.08 -9.75
CA SER A 114 7.61 -7.96 -8.89
C SER A 114 6.75 -8.66 -7.82
N PRO A 115 6.64 -10.00 -7.83
CA PRO A 115 5.88 -10.75 -6.81
C PRO A 115 6.45 -10.58 -5.41
N VAL A 116 7.78 -10.44 -5.28
CA VAL A 116 8.46 -10.19 -4.00
C VAL A 116 8.00 -8.86 -3.41
N THR A 117 7.98 -7.80 -4.23
CA THR A 117 7.51 -6.48 -3.78
C THR A 117 6.04 -6.53 -3.36
N ARG A 118 5.21 -7.28 -4.08
CA ARG A 118 3.79 -7.47 -3.74
C ARG A 118 3.61 -8.16 -2.39
N MET A 119 4.40 -9.21 -2.13
CA MET A 119 4.38 -9.94 -0.86
C MET A 119 4.73 -9.02 0.32
N PHE A 120 5.82 -8.26 0.23
CA PHE A 120 6.19 -7.27 1.28
C PHE A 120 5.17 -6.14 1.45
N ARG A 121 4.30 -5.93 0.47
CA ARG A 121 3.19 -4.98 0.52
C ARG A 121 1.85 -5.65 0.85
N MET A 122 1.83 -6.91 1.29
CA MET A 122 0.60 -7.68 1.61
C MET A 122 -0.42 -7.68 0.46
N TYR A 123 0.07 -7.61 -0.78
CA TYR A 123 -0.72 -7.48 -2.00
C TYR A 123 -1.65 -6.25 -2.01
N GLU A 124 -1.30 -5.19 -1.28
CA GLU A 124 -1.96 -3.89 -1.29
C GLU A 124 -1.31 -2.92 -2.30
N ASP A 125 -0.57 -3.44 -3.27
CA ASP A 125 0.15 -2.69 -4.29
C ASP A 125 -0.74 -2.20 -5.45
N THR A 126 -2.05 -2.42 -5.38
CA THR A 126 -2.97 -2.01 -6.44
C THR A 126 -3.19 -0.50 -6.43
N ILE A 127 -3.12 0.11 -7.62
CA ILE A 127 -3.39 1.53 -7.84
C ILE A 127 -4.47 1.66 -8.90
N VAL A 128 -5.53 2.39 -8.59
CA VAL A 128 -6.60 2.69 -9.54
C VAL A 128 -6.46 4.12 -9.99
N VAL A 129 -6.42 4.33 -11.30
CA VAL A 129 -6.45 5.65 -11.93
C VAL A 129 -7.84 5.86 -12.49
N ASP A 130 -8.57 6.83 -11.95
CA ASP A 130 -9.84 7.32 -12.48
C ASP A 130 -9.56 8.56 -13.33
N PHE A 131 -9.88 8.47 -14.63
CA PHE A 131 -9.70 9.54 -15.61
C PHE A 131 -11.04 10.01 -16.18
N THR A 132 -12.13 9.84 -15.42
CA THR A 132 -13.45 10.41 -15.77
C THR A 132 -13.40 11.92 -15.98
N ASP A 133 -12.50 12.61 -15.27
CA ASP A 133 -12.36 14.07 -15.28
C ASP A 133 -10.87 14.46 -15.22
N ASN A 134 -10.57 15.74 -15.47
CA ASN A 134 -9.25 16.34 -15.24
C ASN A 134 -9.37 17.31 -14.04
N PRO A 135 -8.68 17.07 -12.91
CA PRO A 135 -7.57 16.14 -12.69
C PRO A 135 -7.98 14.68 -12.56
N ILE A 136 -7.11 13.79 -13.07
CA ILE A 136 -7.22 12.35 -12.82
C ILE A 136 -7.02 12.05 -11.33
N VAL A 137 -7.62 10.99 -10.84
CA VAL A 137 -7.57 10.59 -9.43
C VAL A 137 -6.88 9.24 -9.28
N LEU A 138 -5.78 9.22 -8.55
CA LEU A 138 -5.05 8.00 -8.17
C LEU A 138 -5.50 7.54 -6.78
N ASP A 139 -5.97 6.31 -6.66
CA ASP A 139 -6.33 5.64 -5.40
C ASP A 139 -5.39 4.47 -5.13
N GLY A 140 -4.77 4.42 -3.94
CA GLY A 140 -3.84 3.37 -3.56
C GLY A 140 -3.01 3.71 -2.31
N MET A 141 -1.91 2.97 -2.13
CA MET A 141 -0.96 3.23 -1.04
C MET A 141 -0.35 4.64 -1.18
N ARG A 142 -0.41 5.43 -0.11
CA ARG A 142 0.01 6.83 -0.02
C ARG A 142 1.37 7.08 -0.65
N LYS A 143 2.37 6.30 -0.28
CA LYS A 143 3.74 6.46 -0.78
C LYS A 143 3.82 6.36 -2.31
N ASP A 144 3.16 5.36 -2.89
CA ASP A 144 3.21 5.13 -4.34
C ASP A 144 2.36 6.17 -5.08
N VAL A 145 1.15 6.43 -4.58
CA VAL A 145 0.24 7.41 -5.17
C VAL A 145 0.87 8.81 -5.22
N PHE A 146 1.52 9.28 -4.15
CA PHE A 146 2.19 10.58 -4.16
C PHE A 146 3.35 10.63 -5.17
N ARG A 147 4.15 9.57 -5.23
CA ARG A 147 5.29 9.48 -6.16
C ARG A 147 4.79 9.49 -7.61
N LEU A 148 3.81 8.65 -7.93
CA LEU A 148 3.27 8.51 -9.28
C LEU A 148 2.54 9.77 -9.72
N ALA A 149 1.70 10.36 -8.86
CA ALA A 149 1.02 11.61 -9.18
C ALA A 149 2.02 12.72 -9.56
N ARG A 150 3.11 12.86 -8.79
CA ARG A 150 4.17 13.83 -9.09
C ARG A 150 4.91 13.51 -10.39
N SER A 151 5.22 12.24 -10.64
CA SER A 151 5.87 11.81 -11.89
C SER A 151 4.99 12.03 -13.11
N ILE A 152 3.67 11.85 -12.98
CA ILE A 152 2.69 12.14 -14.02
C ILE A 152 2.65 13.64 -14.31
N GLU A 153 2.46 14.47 -13.27
CA GLU A 153 2.42 15.93 -13.41
C GLU A 153 3.71 16.46 -14.10
N TYR A 154 4.87 15.91 -13.73
CA TYR A 154 6.15 16.24 -14.35
C TYR A 154 6.21 15.83 -15.83
N ALA A 155 5.89 14.56 -16.14
CA ALA A 155 5.94 14.03 -17.51
C ALA A 155 4.96 14.75 -18.46
N THR A 156 3.85 15.27 -17.94
CA THR A 156 2.89 16.05 -18.74
C THR A 156 3.29 17.51 -18.92
N ARG A 157 4.22 18.03 -18.11
CA ARG A 157 4.70 19.43 -18.18
C ARG A 157 5.81 19.65 -19.21
N GLU A 158 6.69 18.67 -19.41
CA GLU A 158 7.80 18.79 -20.39
C GLU A 158 7.33 18.86 -21.86
N ALA A 159 6.07 18.55 -22.15
CA ALA A 159 5.53 18.56 -23.52
C ALA A 159 4.81 19.87 -23.91
N SER A 160 4.89 20.89 -23.06
CA SER A 160 4.35 22.24 -23.33
C SER A 160 5.43 23.28 -23.67
N GLU A 161 6.70 22.85 -23.77
CA GLU A 161 7.80 23.60 -24.40
C GLU A 161 8.08 23.02 -25.80
#